data_AF-A0A7W0Y535-F1
#
_entry.id   AF-A0A7W0Y535-F1
#
_cell.length_a   1.000
_cell.length_b   1.000
_cell.length_c   1.000
_cell.angle_alpha   90.00
_cell.angle_beta   90.00
_cell.angle_gamma   90.00
#
_symmetry.space_group_name_H-M   'P 1'
#
loop_
_entity.id
_entity.type
_entity.pdbx_description
1 polymer ?
#
loop_
_entity_poly.entity_id
_entity_poly.type
_entity_poly.pdbx_seq_one_letter_code
_entity_poly.pdbx_strand_id
1 'polypeptide(L)'
;MRSVLTAALGVSLGVLAASASQVVADTTATTSISQFKVLEPGDPSFKLFHGAVWLEYDKATMNYRWGGLQCKGRELSDTSIQLLFAAFRSEYQVTVEYVVSEYKAKQYRCLTSFTISKS
;
A
#
# COMPACT_ATOMS: atom_id res chain seq x y z
N MET A 1 20.19 67.85 -12.24
CA MET A 1 19.72 66.95 -13.31
C MET A 1 20.16 65.53 -12.98
N ARG A 2 19.24 64.57 -13.15
CA ARG A 2 19.37 63.09 -13.15
C ARG A 2 19.33 62.35 -11.80
N SER A 3 18.10 61.92 -11.45
CA SER A 3 17.83 60.62 -10.82
C SER A 3 18.31 59.48 -11.72
N VAL A 4 18.80 58.38 -11.13
CA VAL A 4 18.54 56.98 -11.57
C VAL A 4 18.60 56.03 -10.36
N LEU A 5 17.53 55.25 -10.19
CA LEU A 5 17.32 54.10 -9.28
C LEU A 5 18.17 52.88 -9.71
N THR A 6 18.70 52.08 -8.78
CA THR A 6 19.01 50.64 -9.03
C THR A 6 19.14 49.90 -7.69
N ALA A 7 18.04 49.31 -7.19
CA ALA A 7 17.64 47.90 -7.29
C ALA A 7 18.33 46.99 -6.24
N ALA A 8 17.60 46.68 -5.17
CA ALA A 8 17.96 45.67 -4.19
C ALA A 8 17.82 44.27 -4.81
N LEU A 9 18.93 43.51 -4.85
CA LEU A 9 18.93 42.11 -5.24
C LEU A 9 18.50 41.27 -4.03
N GLY A 10 17.20 41.01 -3.92
CA GLY A 10 16.65 39.99 -3.04
C GLY A 10 16.92 38.60 -3.63
N VAL A 11 17.78 37.81 -2.98
CA VAL A 11 17.90 36.38 -3.27
C VAL A 11 16.81 35.66 -2.47
N SER A 12 15.68 35.41 -3.12
CA SER A 12 14.63 34.55 -2.57
C SER A 12 15.09 33.08 -2.66
N LEU A 13 15.55 32.53 -1.53
CA LEU A 13 15.65 31.08 -1.34
C LEU A 13 14.23 30.50 -1.42
N GLY A 14 13.85 30.00 -2.59
CA GLY A 14 12.64 29.20 -2.75
C GLY A 14 12.82 27.88 -2.02
N VAL A 15 12.29 27.78 -0.80
CA VAL A 15 12.14 26.50 -0.12
C VAL A 15 11.06 25.72 -0.87
N LEU A 16 11.47 24.76 -1.69
CA LEU A 16 10.60 23.71 -2.22
C LEU A 16 10.11 22.87 -1.02
N ALA A 17 9.03 23.31 -0.38
CA ALA A 17 8.29 22.51 0.58
C ALA A 17 7.60 21.38 -0.21
N ALA A 18 8.31 20.26 -0.38
CA ALA A 18 7.69 19.01 -0.78
C ALA A 18 6.70 18.62 0.32
N SER A 19 5.40 18.83 0.07
CA SER A 19 4.33 18.30 0.88
C SER A 19 4.36 16.78 0.80
N ALA A 20 5.13 16.15 1.69
CA ALA A 20 5.00 14.73 1.95
C ALA A 20 3.62 14.53 2.61
N SER A 21 2.59 14.28 1.79
CA SER A 21 1.31 13.79 2.29
C SER A 21 1.61 12.49 3.06
N GLN A 22 1.50 12.55 4.38
CA GLN A 22 1.54 11.35 5.21
C GLN A 22 0.35 10.49 4.80
N VAL A 23 0.60 9.45 4.00
CA VAL A 23 -0.41 8.44 3.70
C VAL A 23 -0.61 7.66 4.99
N VAL A 24 -1.69 7.98 5.70
CA VAL A 24 -2.09 7.24 6.89
C VAL A 24 -2.47 5.82 6.45
N ALA A 25 -1.83 4.82 7.06
CA ALA A 25 -2.23 3.44 6.87
C ALA A 25 -3.43 3.14 7.77
N ASP A 26 -4.46 2.51 7.19
CA ASP A 26 -5.59 1.96 7.90
C ASP A 26 -5.27 0.54 8.39
N THR A 27 -5.90 0.12 9.49
CA THR A 27 -5.74 -1.21 10.07
C THR A 27 -7.07 -1.95 10.05
N THR A 28 -7.06 -3.26 9.74
CA THR A 28 -8.26 -4.10 9.78
C THR A 28 -8.56 -4.57 11.21
N ALA A 29 -9.75 -5.13 11.42
CA ALA A 29 -9.94 -6.03 12.57
C ALA A 29 -9.07 -7.28 12.42
N THR A 30 -8.76 -7.93 13.54
CA THR A 30 -8.13 -9.26 13.56
C THR A 30 -9.13 -10.30 13.09
N THR A 31 -8.77 -11.08 12.07
CA THR A 31 -9.68 -12.05 11.45
C THR A 31 -8.93 -13.12 10.65
N SER A 32 -9.63 -14.12 10.13
CA SER A 32 -9.06 -15.17 9.28
C SER A 32 -8.86 -14.71 7.83
N ILE A 33 -7.91 -15.37 7.16
CA ILE A 33 -7.75 -15.27 5.69
C ILE A 33 -8.70 -16.30 5.06
N SER A 34 -9.63 -15.86 4.21
CA SER A 34 -10.53 -16.76 3.47
C SER A 34 -9.99 -17.19 2.12
N GLN A 35 -9.16 -16.35 1.49
CA GLN A 35 -8.50 -16.68 0.23
C GLN A 35 -7.11 -16.06 0.16
N PHE A 36 -6.19 -16.77 -0.49
CA PHE A 36 -4.82 -16.33 -0.72
C PHE A 36 -4.45 -16.56 -2.19
N LYS A 37 -3.79 -15.58 -2.82
CA LYS A 37 -3.34 -15.69 -4.21
C LYS A 37 -1.98 -15.01 -4.39
N VAL A 38 -1.07 -15.71 -5.06
CA VAL A 38 0.20 -15.17 -5.57
C VAL A 38 0.16 -15.31 -7.09
N LEU A 39 0.55 -14.26 -7.80
CA LEU A 39 0.69 -14.27 -9.24
C LEU A 39 2.16 -14.43 -9.60
N GLU A 40 2.42 -15.22 -10.64
CA GLU A 40 3.75 -15.38 -11.20
C GLU A 40 3.99 -14.35 -12.31
N PRO A 41 5.26 -13.99 -12.62
CA PRO A 41 5.58 -13.02 -13.67
C PRO A 41 4.99 -13.30 -15.06
N GLY A 42 4.66 -14.57 -15.35
CA GLY A 42 4.00 -14.98 -16.59
C GLY A 42 2.49 -14.68 -16.65
N ASP A 43 1.85 -14.39 -15.51
CA ASP A 43 0.42 -14.07 -15.46
C ASP A 43 0.15 -12.69 -16.07
N PRO A 44 -0.85 -12.54 -16.97
CA PRO A 44 -1.22 -11.24 -17.54
C PRO A 44 -1.52 -10.15 -16.51
N SER A 45 -2.00 -10.55 -15.33
CA SER A 45 -2.36 -9.67 -14.22
C SER A 45 -1.18 -9.28 -13.34
N PHE A 46 -0.03 -9.96 -13.44
CA PHE A 46 1.14 -9.70 -12.59
C PHE A 46 1.59 -8.24 -12.66
N LYS A 47 1.56 -7.64 -13.85
CA LYS A 47 1.89 -6.21 -14.04
C LYS A 47 1.00 -5.27 -13.21
N LEU A 48 -0.24 -5.68 -12.90
CA LEU A 48 -1.19 -4.86 -12.15
C LEU A 48 -1.04 -5.06 -10.65
N PHE A 49 -0.82 -6.28 -10.19
CA PHE A 49 -0.58 -6.64 -8.79
C PHE A 49 0.12 -8.00 -8.73
N HIS A 50 0.92 -8.25 -7.71
CA HIS A 50 1.68 -9.51 -7.57
C HIS A 50 0.95 -10.55 -6.73
N GLY A 51 -0.04 -10.15 -5.95
CA GLY A 51 -0.90 -11.08 -5.25
C GLY A 51 -1.96 -10.38 -4.43
N ALA A 52 -2.78 -11.19 -3.75
CA ALA A 52 -3.81 -10.69 -2.88
C ALA A 52 -4.18 -11.65 -1.75
N VAL A 53 -4.61 -11.07 -0.63
CA VAL A 53 -5.27 -11.76 0.47
C VAL A 53 -6.72 -11.27 0.58
N TRP A 54 -7.60 -12.16 1.01
CA TRP A 54 -8.99 -11.84 1.29
C TRP A 54 -9.27 -12.15 2.75
N LEU A 55 -9.79 -11.15 3.47
CA LEU A 55 -10.13 -11.26 4.88
C LEU A 55 -11.64 -11.29 5.05
N GLU A 56 -12.13 -12.11 5.97
CA GLU A 56 -13.53 -12.07 6.37
C GLU A 56 -13.78 -10.98 7.39
N TYR A 57 -14.74 -10.12 7.15
CA TYR A 57 -15.16 -9.11 8.10
C TYR A 57 -16.67 -8.94 8.01
N ASP A 58 -17.36 -9.17 9.12
CA ASP A 58 -18.81 -9.03 9.24
C ASP A 58 -19.58 -9.69 8.07
N LYS A 59 -19.26 -10.96 7.79
CA LYS A 59 -19.83 -11.78 6.69
C LYS A 59 -19.56 -11.25 5.28
N ALA A 60 -18.71 -10.24 5.13
CA ALA A 60 -18.20 -9.79 3.85
C ALA A 60 -16.74 -10.21 3.68
N THR A 61 -16.27 -10.27 2.43
CA THR A 61 -14.89 -10.58 2.12
C THR A 61 -14.20 -9.37 1.50
N MET A 62 -13.12 -8.90 2.13
CA MET A 62 -12.38 -7.71 1.68
C MET A 62 -11.06 -8.11 1.04
N ASN A 63 -10.79 -7.56 -0.15
CA ASN A 63 -9.58 -7.84 -0.93
C ASN A 63 -8.47 -6.82 -0.64
N TYR A 64 -7.27 -7.32 -0.30
CA TYR A 64 -6.06 -6.54 -0.08
C TYR A 64 -4.96 -7.06 -1.01
N ARG A 65 -4.33 -6.17 -1.77
CA ARG A 65 -3.36 -6.49 -2.83
C ARG A 65 -1.97 -6.02 -2.46
N TRP A 66 -0.95 -6.55 -3.12
CA TRP A 66 0.39 -6.01 -3.07
C TRP A 66 1.03 -5.99 -4.46
N GLY A 67 2.01 -5.12 -4.59
CA GLY A 67 2.85 -4.97 -5.77
C GLY A 67 2.17 -4.48 -7.03
N GLY A 68 2.95 -4.47 -8.12
CA GLY A 68 2.51 -4.04 -9.43
C GLY A 68 2.07 -2.58 -9.50
N LEU A 69 1.36 -2.23 -10.57
CA LEU A 69 0.93 -0.85 -10.81
C LEU A 69 -0.16 -0.36 -9.87
N GLN A 70 -1.03 -1.24 -9.37
CA GLN A 70 -2.13 -0.87 -8.46
C GLN A 70 -1.62 -0.56 -7.05
N CYS A 71 -0.53 -1.21 -6.63
CA CYS A 71 0.07 -1.04 -5.31
C CYS A 71 1.55 -0.67 -5.43
N LYS A 72 1.83 0.34 -6.27
CA LYS A 72 3.21 0.78 -6.58
C LYS A 72 4.00 1.11 -5.31
N GLY A 73 5.16 0.47 -5.16
CA GLY A 73 6.03 0.66 -4.00
C GLY A 73 5.52 -0.02 -2.72
N ARG A 74 4.57 -0.93 -2.83
CA ARG A 74 4.04 -1.76 -1.73
C ARG A 74 4.21 -3.23 -2.09
N GLU A 75 5.46 -3.66 -2.08
CA GLU A 75 5.82 -5.06 -2.30
C GLU A 75 5.87 -5.79 -0.96
N LEU A 76 5.55 -7.09 -0.99
CA LEU A 76 5.83 -7.98 0.12
C LEU A 76 7.10 -8.75 -0.17
N SER A 77 7.92 -8.93 0.86
CA SER A 77 9.08 -9.82 0.77
C SER A 77 8.61 -11.28 0.61
N ASP A 78 9.45 -12.14 0.04
CA ASP A 78 9.16 -13.58 -0.06
C ASP A 78 8.85 -14.19 1.31
N THR A 79 9.59 -13.80 2.35
CA THR A 79 9.34 -14.21 3.74
C THR A 79 7.96 -13.78 4.22
N SER A 80 7.55 -12.54 3.95
CA SER A 80 6.22 -12.02 4.29
C SER A 80 5.11 -12.82 3.60
N ILE A 81 5.30 -13.17 2.33
CA ILE A 81 4.36 -13.98 1.54
C ILE A 81 4.26 -15.39 2.15
N GLN A 82 5.39 -16.02 2.48
CA GLN A 82 5.42 -17.34 3.12
C GLN A 82 4.71 -17.34 4.49
N LEU A 83 4.91 -16.30 5.30
CA LEU A 83 4.24 -16.15 6.59
C LEU A 83 2.72 -15.98 6.44
N LEU A 84 2.24 -15.18 5.49
CA LEU A 84 0.82 -15.07 5.20
C LEU A 84 0.22 -16.40 4.71
N PHE A 85 0.95 -17.13 3.86
CA PHE A 85 0.52 -18.44 3.40
C PHE A 85 0.44 -19.44 4.57
N ALA A 86 1.43 -19.45 5.47
CA ALA A 86 1.40 -20.27 6.67
C ALA A 86 0.23 -19.90 7.58
N ALA A 87 -0.04 -18.59 7.79
CA ALA A 87 -1.19 -18.13 8.54
C ALA A 87 -2.52 -18.63 7.96
N PHE A 88 -2.67 -18.53 6.64
CA PHE A 88 -3.84 -19.05 5.93
C PHE A 88 -4.01 -20.55 6.12
N ARG A 89 -2.93 -21.33 6.00
CA ARG A 89 -2.97 -22.80 6.09
C ARG A 89 -3.16 -23.33 7.51
N SER A 90 -2.74 -22.57 8.51
CA SER A 90 -2.85 -22.93 9.93
C SER A 90 -4.04 -22.28 10.63
N GLU A 91 -4.93 -21.62 9.88
CA GLU A 91 -6.12 -20.93 10.41
C GLU A 91 -5.79 -19.91 11.52
N TYR A 92 -4.61 -19.28 11.42
CA TYR A 92 -4.24 -18.16 12.27
C TYR A 92 -5.06 -16.92 11.92
N GLN A 93 -5.27 -16.08 12.92
CA GLN A 93 -5.87 -14.77 12.68
C GLN A 93 -4.79 -13.78 12.26
N VAL A 94 -5.15 -12.83 11.42
CA VAL A 94 -4.28 -11.77 10.92
C VAL A 94 -4.93 -10.41 11.09
N THR A 95 -4.08 -9.41 11.33
CA THR A 95 -4.44 -8.00 11.22
C THR A 95 -3.59 -7.41 10.11
N VAL A 96 -4.24 -6.74 9.15
CA VAL A 96 -3.55 -6.14 8.00
C VAL A 96 -3.55 -4.63 8.14
N GLU A 97 -2.41 -4.02 7.87
CA GLU A 97 -2.31 -2.59 7.59
C GLU A 97 -2.30 -2.37 6.08
N TYR A 98 -3.01 -1.34 5.63
CA TYR A 98 -3.16 -1.04 4.22
C TYR A 98 -3.31 0.45 3.95
N VAL A 99 -3.08 0.83 2.71
CA VAL A 99 -3.42 2.16 2.20
C VAL A 99 -4.37 2.01 1.02
N VAL A 100 -5.23 2.99 0.81
CA VAL A 100 -6.04 3.04 -0.42
C VAL A 100 -5.23 3.76 -1.50
N SER A 101 -4.94 3.05 -2.59
CA SER A 101 -4.30 3.60 -3.78
C SER A 101 -5.30 3.75 -4.91
N GLU A 102 -5.19 4.82 -5.69
CA GLU A 102 -5.99 5.01 -6.89
C GLU A 102 -5.19 4.67 -8.15
N TYR A 103 -5.75 3.81 -8.99
CA TYR A 103 -5.21 3.50 -10.31
C TYR A 103 -6.35 3.46 -11.33
N LYS A 104 -6.25 4.30 -12.38
CA LYS A 104 -7.29 4.45 -13.42
C LYS A 104 -8.69 4.71 -12.84
N ALA A 105 -8.80 5.68 -11.93
CA ALA A 105 -10.04 6.04 -11.24
C ALA A 105 -10.71 4.91 -10.43
N LYS A 106 -9.96 3.84 -10.11
CA LYS A 106 -10.39 2.76 -9.21
C LYS A 106 -9.52 2.73 -7.98
N GLN A 107 -10.14 2.49 -6.84
CA GLN A 107 -9.46 2.37 -5.56
C GLN A 107 -9.09 0.91 -5.27
N TYR A 108 -7.89 0.72 -4.73
CA TYR A 108 -7.33 -0.57 -4.36
C TYR A 108 -6.77 -0.50 -2.94
N ARG A 109 -7.09 -1.49 -2.11
CA ARG A 109 -6.48 -1.63 -0.78
C ARG A 109 -5.14 -2.32 -0.93
N CYS A 110 -4.08 -1.58 -0.67
CA CYS A 110 -2.71 -2.03 -0.86
C CYS A 110 -2.07 -2.32 0.50
N LEU A 111 -1.71 -3.57 0.71
CA LEU A 111 -1.12 -4.07 1.94
C LEU A 111 0.22 -3.39 2.20
N THR A 112 0.43 -2.92 3.43
CA THR A 112 1.67 -2.29 3.87
C THR A 112 2.39 -3.11 4.93
N SER A 113 1.64 -3.74 5.83
CA SER A 113 2.17 -4.64 6.85
C SER A 113 1.07 -5.60 7.32
N PHE A 114 1.44 -6.59 8.12
CA PHE A 114 0.48 -7.44 8.82
C PHE A 114 1.08 -7.98 10.11
N THR A 115 0.20 -8.37 11.03
CA THR A 115 0.54 -9.17 12.19
C THR A 115 -0.24 -10.48 12.17
N ILE A 116 0.31 -11.52 12.79
CA ILE A 116 -0.30 -12.84 12.91
C ILE A 116 -0.50 -13.10 14.40
N SER A 117 -1.70 -13.53 14.77
CA SER A 117 -2.04 -13.91 16.14
C SER A 117 -2.61 -15.31 16.18
N LYS A 118 -2.38 -16.00 17.30
CA LYS A 118 -3.03 -17.29 17.56
C LYS A 118 -4.55 -17.10 17.66
N SER A 119 -5.28 -18.02 17.04
CA SER A 119 -6.73 -18.09 17.05
C SER A 119 -7.29 -18.32 18.45
#